data_AF-A0A1G5GJJ6-F1
#
_entry.id   AF-A0A1G5GJJ6-F1
#
_cell.length_a   1.000
_cell.length_b   1.000
_cell.length_c   1.000
_cell.angle_alpha   90.00
_cell.angle_beta   90.00
_cell.angle_gamma   90.00
#
_symmetry.space_group_name_H-M   'P 1'
#
loop_
_entity.id
_entity.type
_entity.pdbx_description
1 polymer ?
#
loop_
_entity_poly.entity_id
_entity_poly.type
_entity_poly.pdbx_seq_one_letter_code
_entity_poly.pdbx_strand_id
1 'polypeptide(L)'
;MWIKNILPSLLCLLTVAECFGINTKQVKATEAESHAAIYDRLLKNEEKVLIDCSGDAEELFSFKRYAGQELVLSEVINNIVNCYYTVDESAVSLGEVEYAYLDCGKDGNDEIALRVGVRGDFEREIYLIIEEIGGKLKTVYSNLEYFEKKICINEYGYIESKDSPYCESVCKEYVDGMGNYHYIATEKTDSDRFPYGNLIRRSAERENEQDYFSFAKTEIYPDRYVFDSADLNNTKSNEKDDICCGKLVGHISFPKYLKSSPYVFNASEDAVNHTIFKDSRGIIEYTESLGLKLYSRKDYVKILEAKEKESGLTDEIKNGHLLNWNKFDCSSFSMNIRSISEDGDYLAYDALISRLKKNIEDDNYNGLTPELTGLSYVLSWELADDDVTVGYFRKDIDGDGIDELFFGSCRNDDNEQYSSPFDCVIYDMFAIRGGKLSHVFSGAERSRYYLCENGAIANEGASSASETVWSFYKYHEGELELIEGLYTCLDSELAEHMYYTDGSKESEVDDSVAGMYSFDSLDFAKYKYQKIDYIPIIEKEK
;
A
#
# COMPACT_ATOMS: atom_id res chain seq x y z
N MET A 1 15.42 -5.83 47.11
CA MET A 1 14.46 -5.43 48.17
C MET A 1 13.51 -4.42 47.53
N TRP A 2 12.43 -4.88 46.87
CA TRP A 2 11.22 -4.13 46.42
C TRP A 2 10.32 -5.03 45.53
N ILE A 3 10.08 -6.28 45.95
CA ILE A 3 9.00 -7.13 45.42
C ILE A 3 8.35 -7.78 46.65
N LYS A 4 7.39 -7.10 47.27
CA LYS A 4 6.56 -7.69 48.35
C LYS A 4 5.17 -7.07 48.56
N ASN A 5 4.72 -6.12 47.71
CA ASN A 5 3.50 -5.34 48.00
C ASN A 5 2.32 -5.52 47.02
N ILE A 6 2.31 -6.53 46.13
CA ILE A 6 1.14 -6.74 45.23
C ILE A 6 0.29 -7.97 45.63
N LEU A 7 0.79 -8.87 46.48
CA LEU A 7 0.01 -10.02 46.96
C LEU A 7 -1.16 -9.70 47.93
N PRO A 8 -1.17 -8.62 48.74
CA PRO A 8 -2.27 -8.40 49.69
C PRO A 8 -3.60 -8.04 49.01
N SER A 9 -3.56 -7.43 47.82
CA SER A 9 -4.75 -6.88 47.14
C SER A 9 -5.63 -7.99 46.54
N LEU A 10 -5.02 -9.01 45.93
CA LEU A 10 -5.73 -10.15 45.34
C LEU A 10 -6.31 -11.08 46.42
N LEU A 11 -5.59 -11.25 47.54
CA LEU A 11 -6.09 -12.01 48.69
C LEU A 11 -7.24 -11.28 49.41
N CYS A 12 -7.28 -9.95 49.37
CA CYS A 12 -8.36 -9.14 49.93
C CYS A 12 -9.66 -9.28 49.13
N LEU A 13 -9.60 -9.34 47.79
CA LEU A 13 -10.79 -9.55 46.94
C LEU A 13 -11.41 -10.95 47.12
N LEU A 14 -10.57 -12.00 47.24
CA LEU A 14 -11.04 -13.36 47.53
C LEU A 14 -11.66 -13.49 48.94
N THR A 15 -11.09 -12.82 49.94
CA THR A 15 -11.66 -12.83 51.31
C THR A 15 -12.92 -11.98 51.44
N VAL A 16 -13.12 -10.95 50.61
CA VAL A 16 -14.36 -10.16 50.57
C VAL A 16 -15.49 -10.97 49.89
N ALA A 17 -15.21 -11.69 48.80
CA ALA A 17 -16.22 -12.52 48.12
C ALA A 17 -16.76 -13.65 49.03
N GLU A 18 -15.88 -14.29 49.82
CA GLU A 18 -16.27 -15.31 50.81
C GLU A 18 -17.02 -14.71 52.01
N CYS A 19 -16.69 -13.48 52.44
CA CYS A 19 -17.38 -12.81 53.54
C CYS A 19 -18.80 -12.34 53.21
N PHE A 20 -19.12 -12.11 51.93
CA PHE A 20 -20.44 -11.61 51.49
C PHE A 20 -21.33 -12.68 50.85
N GLY A 21 -20.93 -13.95 50.83
CA GLY A 21 -21.74 -15.04 50.27
C GLY A 21 -21.98 -14.88 48.77
N ILE A 22 -21.09 -14.18 48.05
CA ILE A 22 -21.21 -13.95 46.62
C ILE A 22 -20.82 -15.26 45.91
N ASN A 23 -21.82 -15.92 45.33
CA ASN A 23 -21.64 -17.17 44.63
C ASN A 23 -20.80 -16.95 43.36
N THR A 24 -19.57 -17.45 43.34
CA THR A 24 -18.61 -17.28 42.23
C THR A 24 -19.11 -17.82 40.88
N LYS A 25 -20.03 -18.81 40.89
CA LYS A 25 -20.71 -19.26 39.67
C LYS A 25 -21.69 -18.23 39.13
N GLN A 26 -22.35 -17.49 40.02
CA GLN A 26 -23.31 -16.46 39.66
C GLN A 26 -22.58 -15.23 39.11
N VAL A 27 -21.43 -14.84 39.69
CA VAL A 27 -20.57 -13.75 39.16
C VAL A 27 -20.09 -14.09 37.75
N LYS A 28 -19.50 -15.27 37.53
CA LYS A 28 -19.06 -15.70 36.20
C LYS A 28 -20.19 -15.77 35.17
N ALA A 29 -21.38 -16.22 35.57
CA ALA A 29 -22.54 -16.24 34.69
C ALA A 29 -23.03 -14.81 34.34
N THR A 30 -22.97 -13.88 35.30
CA THR A 30 -23.39 -12.49 35.09
C THR A 30 -22.38 -11.74 34.22
N GLU A 31 -21.07 -12.03 34.36
CA GLU A 31 -20.01 -11.50 33.50
C GLU A 31 -20.12 -12.04 32.07
N ALA A 32 -20.35 -13.34 31.89
CA ALA A 32 -20.56 -13.93 30.56
C ALA A 32 -21.85 -13.40 29.87
N GLU A 33 -22.94 -13.23 30.61
CA GLU A 33 -24.17 -12.60 30.10
C GLU A 33 -23.95 -11.12 29.73
N SER A 34 -23.11 -10.40 30.48
CA SER A 34 -22.74 -9.01 30.19
C SER A 34 -21.81 -8.90 28.97
N HIS A 35 -20.90 -9.85 28.80
CA HIS A 35 -19.93 -9.92 27.70
C HIS A 35 -20.63 -10.19 26.37
N ALA A 36 -21.49 -11.22 26.27
CA ALA A 36 -22.29 -11.44 25.07
C ALA A 36 -23.22 -10.25 24.74
N ALA A 37 -23.77 -9.61 25.78
CA ALA A 37 -24.68 -8.48 25.60
C ALA A 37 -24.01 -7.21 25.03
N ILE A 38 -22.68 -7.04 25.16
CA ILE A 38 -22.00 -5.85 24.63
C ILE A 38 -21.90 -5.88 23.10
N TYR A 39 -21.66 -7.06 22.51
CA TYR A 39 -21.61 -7.26 21.06
C TYR A 39 -22.99 -7.17 20.42
N ASP A 40 -24.04 -7.64 21.11
CA ASP A 40 -25.42 -7.43 20.68
C ASP A 40 -25.77 -5.94 20.58
N ARG A 41 -25.27 -5.12 21.51
CA ARG A 41 -25.45 -3.66 21.46
C ARG A 41 -24.60 -3.02 20.37
N LEU A 42 -23.39 -3.52 20.12
CA LEU A 42 -22.57 -3.09 18.98
C LEU A 42 -23.31 -3.30 17.65
N LEU A 43 -23.84 -4.50 17.42
CA LEU A 43 -24.58 -4.84 16.20
C LEU A 43 -25.88 -4.03 16.04
N LYS A 44 -26.46 -3.54 17.14
CA LYS A 44 -27.59 -2.61 17.15
C LYS A 44 -27.19 -1.14 17.01
N ASN A 45 -25.89 -0.86 16.84
CA ASN A 45 -25.34 0.49 16.78
C ASN A 45 -25.50 1.31 18.07
N GLU A 46 -25.57 0.64 19.23
CA GLU A 46 -25.78 1.24 20.56
C GLU A 46 -24.49 1.32 21.39
N GLU A 47 -23.49 0.49 21.07
CA GLU A 47 -22.19 0.45 21.77
C GLU A 47 -21.09 1.08 20.90
N LYS A 48 -20.12 1.71 21.56
CA LYS A 48 -18.97 2.32 20.89
C LYS A 48 -17.75 1.42 20.94
N VAL A 49 -16.97 1.47 19.87
CA VAL A 49 -15.67 0.81 19.70
C VAL A 49 -14.57 1.86 19.71
N LEU A 50 -13.59 1.69 20.57
CA LEU A 50 -12.35 2.44 20.52
C LEU A 50 -11.51 1.94 19.34
N ILE A 51 -11.16 2.85 18.44
CA ILE A 51 -10.26 2.53 17.32
C ILE A 51 -8.82 2.53 17.84
N ASP A 52 -8.26 1.33 17.99
CA ASP A 52 -6.83 1.12 18.18
C ASP A 52 -6.22 0.49 16.94
N CYS A 53 -5.06 1.01 16.55
CA CYS A 53 -4.32 0.65 15.36
C CYS A 53 -3.06 -0.15 15.68
N SER A 54 -2.87 -0.58 16.93
CA SER A 54 -1.72 -1.39 17.35
C SER A 54 -1.64 -2.75 16.65
N GLY A 55 -2.77 -3.26 16.15
CA GLY A 55 -2.87 -4.46 15.32
C GLY A 55 -3.21 -4.20 13.85
N ASP A 56 -2.97 -2.99 13.34
CA ASP A 56 -3.13 -2.70 11.91
C ASP A 56 -1.99 -3.37 11.12
N ALA A 57 -2.30 -4.24 10.17
CA ALA A 57 -1.31 -4.98 9.36
C ALA A 57 -0.64 -4.14 8.24
N GLU A 58 -0.68 -2.81 8.35
CA GLU A 58 -0.16 -1.76 7.44
C GLU A 58 0.38 -2.21 6.06
N GLU A 59 -0.47 -2.15 5.03
CA GLU A 59 -0.03 -2.16 3.62
C GLU A 59 -0.77 -1.15 2.76
N LEU A 60 -2.10 -1.21 2.76
CA LEU A 60 -2.96 -0.42 1.87
C LEU A 60 -4.17 0.19 2.58
N PHE A 61 -4.33 -0.11 3.87
CA PHE A 61 -5.39 0.39 4.73
C PHE A 61 -4.84 0.62 6.13
N SER A 62 -5.28 1.70 6.78
CA SER A 62 -5.05 1.89 8.20
C SER A 62 -6.13 2.76 8.82
N PHE A 63 -6.49 2.42 10.05
CA PHE A 63 -7.38 3.21 10.88
C PHE A 63 -6.68 4.38 11.57
N LYS A 64 -5.39 4.63 11.32
CA LYS A 64 -4.59 5.70 11.96
C LYS A 64 -5.30 7.06 12.03
N ARG A 65 -6.07 7.41 10.99
CA ARG A 65 -6.88 8.64 10.93
C ARG A 65 -7.90 8.75 12.08
N TYR A 66 -8.43 7.62 12.51
CA TYR A 66 -9.46 7.51 13.55
C TYR A 66 -8.92 6.97 14.87
N ALA A 67 -7.60 6.76 14.98
CA ALA A 67 -6.97 6.23 16.18
C ALA A 67 -7.38 7.03 17.43
N GLY A 68 -7.79 6.31 18.47
CA GLY A 68 -8.24 6.89 19.74
C GLY A 68 -9.68 7.40 19.75
N GLN A 69 -10.41 7.36 18.62
CA GLN A 69 -11.83 7.73 18.59
C GLN A 69 -12.72 6.58 19.09
N GLU A 70 -13.82 6.91 19.77
CA GLU A 70 -14.85 5.97 20.17
C GLU A 70 -16.07 6.11 19.23
N LEU A 71 -16.27 5.11 18.37
CA LEU A 71 -17.21 5.15 17.25
C LEU A 71 -18.28 4.06 17.38
N VAL A 72 -19.53 4.36 17.03
CA VAL A 72 -20.55 3.30 16.87
C VAL A 72 -20.34 2.53 15.56
N LEU A 73 -20.91 1.33 15.43
CA LEU A 73 -20.67 0.45 14.27
C LEU A 73 -20.91 1.11 12.91
N SER A 74 -21.97 1.93 12.79
CA SER A 74 -22.27 2.66 11.56
C SER A 74 -21.20 3.69 11.21
N GLU A 75 -20.60 4.34 12.21
CA GLU A 75 -19.48 5.27 12.03
C GLU A 75 -18.21 4.51 11.62
N VAL A 76 -17.95 3.34 12.21
CA VAL A 76 -16.83 2.47 11.81
C VAL A 76 -16.96 2.06 10.33
N ILE A 77 -18.12 1.55 9.92
CA ILE A 77 -18.39 1.14 8.54
C ILE A 77 -18.30 2.34 7.58
N ASN A 78 -18.88 3.49 7.93
CA ASN A 78 -18.77 4.68 7.09
C ASN A 78 -17.32 5.14 6.94
N ASN A 79 -16.54 5.09 8.02
CA ASN A 79 -15.14 5.50 8.01
C ASN A 79 -14.27 4.56 7.17
N ILE A 80 -14.55 3.25 7.18
CA ILE A 80 -13.95 2.28 6.26
C ILE A 80 -14.20 2.69 4.81
N VAL A 81 -15.46 2.90 4.42
CA VAL A 81 -15.81 3.29 3.05
C VAL A 81 -15.14 4.62 2.69
N ASN A 82 -15.12 5.58 3.60
CA ASN A 82 -14.50 6.89 3.44
C ASN A 82 -12.96 6.84 3.29
N CYS A 83 -12.28 5.80 3.76
CA CYS A 83 -10.85 5.62 3.54
C CYS A 83 -10.48 5.35 2.07
N TYR A 84 -11.43 4.87 1.26
CA TYR A 84 -11.17 4.48 -0.15
C TYR A 84 -11.65 5.50 -1.17
N TYR A 85 -12.32 6.57 -0.75
CA TYR A 85 -12.61 7.69 -1.63
C TYR A 85 -11.29 8.37 -2.02
N THR A 86 -10.65 7.83 -3.06
CA THR A 86 -9.43 8.34 -3.70
C THR A 86 -9.73 8.71 -5.15
N VAL A 87 -8.74 9.32 -5.81
CA VAL A 87 -8.87 10.17 -7.00
C VAL A 87 -9.44 9.51 -8.26
N ASP A 88 -9.33 8.19 -8.35
CA ASP A 88 -9.61 7.49 -9.62
C ASP A 88 -10.85 6.59 -9.57
N GLU A 89 -11.40 6.28 -8.38
CA GLU A 89 -12.55 5.36 -8.31
C GLU A 89 -13.87 6.14 -8.50
N SER A 90 -14.43 6.01 -9.71
CA SER A 90 -15.62 6.72 -10.19
C SER A 90 -16.85 6.63 -9.26
N ALA A 91 -16.94 5.60 -8.41
CA ALA A 91 -17.87 5.52 -7.29
C ALA A 91 -17.46 4.42 -6.29
N VAL A 92 -16.94 4.80 -5.13
CA VAL A 92 -16.85 3.89 -3.99
C VAL A 92 -18.24 3.76 -3.34
N SER A 93 -18.67 2.55 -3.06
CA SER A 93 -19.93 2.26 -2.35
C SER A 93 -19.74 1.11 -1.38
N LEU A 94 -20.62 1.04 -0.39
CA LEU A 94 -20.62 -0.10 0.53
C LEU A 94 -21.03 -1.37 -0.21
N GLY A 95 -20.20 -2.41 -0.08
CA GLY A 95 -20.49 -3.77 -0.49
C GLY A 95 -21.27 -4.54 0.57
N GLU A 96 -21.00 -5.83 0.68
CA GLU A 96 -21.59 -6.69 1.70
C GLU A 96 -20.87 -6.51 3.04
N VAL A 97 -21.63 -6.43 4.13
CA VAL A 97 -21.08 -6.43 5.49
C VAL A 97 -21.48 -7.73 6.15
N GLU A 98 -20.51 -8.40 6.76
CA GLU A 98 -20.71 -9.65 7.48
C GLU A 98 -20.00 -9.61 8.83
N TYR A 99 -20.45 -10.46 9.75
CA TYR A 99 -19.82 -10.64 11.05
C TYR A 99 -19.78 -12.11 11.44
N ALA A 100 -18.85 -12.47 12.31
CA ALA A 100 -18.75 -13.79 12.91
C ALA A 100 -18.28 -13.66 14.35
N TYR A 101 -18.72 -14.59 15.20
CA TYR A 101 -18.13 -14.75 16.53
C TYR A 101 -16.91 -15.66 16.45
N LEU A 102 -15.91 -15.39 17.29
CA LEU A 102 -14.67 -16.15 17.43
C LEU A 102 -14.20 -16.09 18.88
N ASP A 103 -13.38 -17.05 19.31
CA ASP A 103 -12.82 -17.18 20.66
C ASP A 103 -11.29 -17.04 20.57
N CYS A 104 -10.81 -15.80 20.50
CA CYS A 104 -9.40 -15.47 20.32
C CYS A 104 -8.53 -16.16 21.36
N GLY A 105 -7.56 -16.94 20.91
CA GLY A 105 -6.70 -17.71 21.80
C GLY A 105 -7.38 -18.79 22.64
N LYS A 106 -8.66 -19.10 22.34
CA LYS A 106 -9.44 -20.16 22.99
C LYS A 106 -9.54 -19.97 24.51
N ASP A 107 -9.86 -18.75 24.93
CA ASP A 107 -10.01 -18.39 26.32
C ASP A 107 -11.44 -18.61 26.87
N GLY A 108 -12.39 -18.88 25.95
CA GLY A 108 -13.80 -19.16 26.22
C GLY A 108 -14.70 -17.93 26.22
N ASN A 109 -14.21 -16.78 25.78
CA ASN A 109 -14.96 -15.56 25.55
C ASN A 109 -15.15 -15.36 24.05
N ASP A 110 -16.36 -14.99 23.62
CA ASP A 110 -16.63 -14.77 22.20
C ASP A 110 -16.42 -13.30 21.85
N GLU A 111 -15.47 -13.02 20.96
CA GLU A 111 -15.29 -11.74 20.29
C GLU A 111 -16.11 -11.65 18.99
N ILE A 112 -16.01 -10.50 18.30
CA ILE A 112 -16.61 -10.33 16.98
C ILE A 112 -15.56 -9.98 15.93
N ALA A 113 -15.59 -10.71 14.82
CA ALA A 113 -14.93 -10.34 13.59
C ALA A 113 -15.93 -9.67 12.66
N LEU A 114 -15.52 -8.59 12.00
CA LEU A 114 -16.31 -7.87 11.01
C LEU A 114 -15.60 -7.92 9.65
N ARG A 115 -16.35 -8.23 8.60
CA ARG A 115 -15.92 -8.15 7.21
C ARG A 115 -16.74 -7.09 6.49
N VAL A 116 -16.07 -6.08 5.96
CA VAL A 116 -16.71 -4.95 5.28
C VAL A 116 -16.25 -4.91 3.83
N GLY A 117 -17.13 -5.28 2.92
CA GLY A 117 -16.92 -5.15 1.49
C GLY A 117 -17.01 -3.69 1.06
N VAL A 118 -16.08 -3.27 0.22
CA VAL A 118 -16.05 -1.96 -0.43
C VAL A 118 -16.04 -2.19 -1.93
N ARG A 119 -16.98 -1.57 -2.64
CA ARG A 119 -17.13 -1.67 -4.09
C ARG A 119 -16.63 -0.39 -4.74
N GLY A 120 -15.63 -0.50 -5.59
CA GLY A 120 -15.16 0.55 -6.50
C GLY A 120 -14.77 -0.06 -7.84
N ASP A 121 -13.67 0.38 -8.42
CA ASP A 121 -13.11 -0.23 -9.64
C ASP A 121 -12.59 -1.65 -9.38
N PHE A 122 -12.21 -1.92 -8.14
CA PHE A 122 -11.87 -3.24 -7.63
C PHE A 122 -12.69 -3.57 -6.38
N GLU A 123 -13.13 -4.81 -6.25
CA GLU A 123 -13.73 -5.29 -5.01
C GLU A 123 -12.65 -5.49 -3.95
N ARG A 124 -12.90 -4.95 -2.75
CA ARG A 124 -12.00 -5.04 -1.61
C ARG A 124 -12.80 -5.44 -0.37
N GLU A 125 -12.17 -6.16 0.55
CA GLU A 125 -12.80 -6.52 1.82
C GLU A 125 -11.88 -6.14 2.98
N ILE A 126 -12.42 -5.46 3.97
CA ILE A 126 -11.69 -5.12 5.19
C ILE A 126 -12.11 -6.07 6.30
N TYR A 127 -11.12 -6.64 6.96
CA TYR A 127 -11.31 -7.52 8.10
C TYR A 127 -10.92 -6.77 9.38
N LEU A 128 -11.77 -6.88 10.40
CA LEU A 128 -11.58 -6.33 11.73
C LEU A 128 -11.83 -7.41 12.77
N ILE A 129 -11.08 -7.39 13.87
CA ILE A 129 -11.43 -8.10 15.10
C ILE A 129 -11.65 -7.06 16.20
N ILE A 130 -12.76 -7.18 16.93
CA ILE A 130 -13.17 -6.27 17.99
C ILE A 130 -13.35 -7.06 19.28
N GLU A 131 -12.65 -6.63 20.33
CA GLU A 131 -12.60 -7.30 21.62
C GLU A 131 -13.05 -6.38 22.76
N GLU A 132 -13.64 -6.96 23.80
CA GLU A 132 -14.01 -6.27 25.03
C GLU A 132 -12.84 -6.28 26.02
N ILE A 133 -12.18 -5.13 26.18
CA ILE A 133 -11.02 -4.99 27.07
C ILE A 133 -11.34 -3.97 28.15
N GLY A 134 -11.56 -4.46 29.37
CA GLY A 134 -11.79 -3.62 30.55
C GLY A 134 -13.13 -2.88 30.51
N GLY A 135 -14.19 -3.52 30.01
CA GLY A 135 -15.54 -3.00 29.90
C GLY A 135 -15.80 -2.15 28.64
N LYS A 136 -14.88 -2.14 27.69
CA LYS A 136 -14.94 -1.33 26.47
C LYS A 136 -14.59 -2.15 25.24
N LEU A 137 -15.33 -1.95 24.16
CA LEU A 137 -14.98 -2.54 22.87
C LEU A 137 -13.81 -1.80 22.23
N LYS A 138 -12.91 -2.55 21.61
CA LYS A 138 -11.70 -2.04 21.00
C LYS A 138 -11.34 -2.83 19.75
N THR A 139 -10.91 -2.16 18.67
CA THR A 139 -10.32 -2.86 17.52
C THR A 139 -8.95 -3.42 17.91
N VAL A 140 -8.71 -4.70 17.65
CA VAL A 140 -7.44 -5.38 17.99
C VAL A 140 -6.70 -5.91 16.76
N TYR A 141 -7.37 -5.94 15.61
CA TYR A 141 -6.79 -6.28 14.31
C TYR A 141 -7.50 -5.53 13.20
N SER A 142 -6.75 -5.08 12.18
CA SER A 142 -7.32 -4.67 10.91
C SER A 142 -6.42 -5.01 9.71
N ASN A 143 -7.01 -5.47 8.61
CA ASN A 143 -6.29 -5.75 7.37
C ASN A 143 -7.21 -5.68 6.13
N LEU A 144 -6.60 -5.57 4.95
CA LEU A 144 -7.26 -5.41 3.66
C LEU A 144 -7.03 -6.64 2.78
N GLU A 145 -8.12 -7.20 2.27
CA GLU A 145 -8.15 -8.11 1.14
C GLU A 145 -8.39 -7.35 -0.17
N TYR A 146 -7.65 -7.69 -1.22
CA TYR A 146 -7.78 -7.11 -2.56
C TYR A 146 -7.46 -8.17 -3.63
N PHE A 147 -7.49 -7.81 -4.92
CA PHE A 147 -7.42 -8.79 -6.03
C PHE A 147 -6.23 -9.77 -5.98
N GLU A 148 -5.12 -9.40 -5.34
CA GLU A 148 -3.92 -10.22 -5.18
C GLU A 148 -3.70 -10.78 -3.79
N LYS A 149 -4.56 -10.50 -2.81
CA LYS A 149 -4.40 -10.96 -1.43
C LYS A 149 -5.66 -11.67 -0.98
N LYS A 150 -5.54 -12.79 -0.26
CA LYS A 150 -6.68 -13.50 0.36
C LYS A 150 -6.45 -13.66 1.84
N ILE A 151 -7.43 -13.30 2.67
CA ILE A 151 -7.36 -13.35 4.13
C ILE A 151 -8.30 -14.44 4.63
N CYS A 152 -7.78 -15.33 5.46
CA CYS A 152 -8.54 -16.37 6.14
C CYS A 152 -8.38 -16.20 7.64
N ILE A 153 -9.50 -16.08 8.36
CA ILE A 153 -9.53 -16.03 9.82
C ILE A 153 -10.26 -17.28 10.32
N ASN A 154 -9.74 -17.90 11.37
CA ASN A 154 -10.39 -19.03 12.02
C ASN A 154 -11.07 -18.64 13.34
N GLU A 155 -11.81 -19.59 13.90
CA GLU A 155 -12.59 -19.44 15.13
C GLU A 155 -11.75 -19.16 16.39
N TYR A 156 -10.42 -19.19 16.31
CA TYR A 156 -9.53 -18.92 17.44
C TYR A 156 -8.59 -17.72 17.24
N GLY A 157 -8.88 -16.86 16.25
CA GLY A 157 -8.10 -15.66 15.98
C GLY A 157 -6.77 -15.89 15.25
N TYR A 158 -6.53 -17.10 14.71
CA TYR A 158 -5.42 -17.34 13.79
C TYR A 158 -5.79 -16.86 12.39
N ILE A 159 -4.87 -16.09 11.79
CA ILE A 159 -5.09 -15.39 10.55
C ILE A 159 -3.99 -15.77 9.56
N GLU A 160 -4.38 -16.15 8.36
CA GLU A 160 -3.48 -16.47 7.27
C GLU A 160 -3.84 -15.60 6.06
N SER A 161 -2.88 -14.82 5.57
CA SER A 161 -3.04 -14.06 4.34
C SER A 161 -2.08 -14.55 3.26
N LYS A 162 -2.58 -14.69 2.03
CA LYS A 162 -1.83 -15.21 0.88
C LYS A 162 -1.82 -14.21 -0.24
N ASP A 163 -0.64 -13.92 -0.77
CA ASP A 163 -0.50 -13.08 -1.95
C ASP A 163 -0.72 -13.90 -3.24
N SER A 164 -0.75 -13.17 -4.36
CA SER A 164 -1.09 -13.56 -5.73
C SER A 164 -0.60 -14.96 -6.15
N PRO A 165 -1.28 -15.67 -7.07
CA PRO A 165 -0.80 -16.94 -7.63
C PRO A 165 0.61 -16.88 -8.26
N TYR A 166 1.15 -15.69 -8.50
CA TYR A 166 2.50 -15.48 -9.06
C TYR A 166 3.60 -15.31 -7.99
N CYS A 167 3.24 -15.02 -6.75
CA CYS A 167 4.15 -14.87 -5.63
C CYS A 167 3.58 -15.62 -4.42
N GLU A 168 4.05 -16.84 -4.17
CA GLU A 168 3.59 -17.70 -3.07
C GLU A 168 4.12 -17.19 -1.72
N SER A 169 3.65 -16.02 -1.29
CA SER A 169 3.83 -15.51 0.07
C SER A 169 2.64 -15.91 0.93
N VAL A 170 2.92 -16.32 2.17
CA VAL A 170 1.92 -16.63 3.19
C VAL A 170 2.30 -15.90 4.47
N CYS A 171 1.55 -14.86 4.81
CA CYS A 171 1.67 -14.16 6.10
C CYS A 171 0.79 -14.85 7.14
N LYS A 172 1.36 -15.10 8.32
CA LYS A 172 0.74 -15.75 9.46
C LYS A 172 0.71 -14.80 10.63
N GLU A 173 -0.49 -14.59 11.15
CA GLU A 173 -0.81 -13.62 12.19
C GLU A 173 -1.74 -14.27 13.22
N TYR A 174 -1.82 -13.70 14.41
CA TYR A 174 -2.61 -14.26 15.49
C TYR A 174 -3.06 -13.17 16.47
N VAL A 175 -4.31 -13.20 16.91
CA VAL A 175 -4.80 -12.39 18.03
C VAL A 175 -5.03 -13.31 19.23
N ASP A 176 -4.39 -13.01 20.35
CA ASP A 176 -4.57 -13.79 21.59
C ASP A 176 -5.83 -13.38 22.36
N GLY A 177 -6.25 -14.18 23.35
CA GLY A 177 -7.41 -13.88 24.21
C GLY A 177 -7.20 -12.73 25.20
N MET A 178 -6.17 -11.90 25.00
CA MET A 178 -6.01 -10.62 25.69
C MET A 178 -6.07 -9.45 24.69
N GLY A 179 -6.40 -9.73 23.44
CA GLY A 179 -6.47 -8.77 22.35
C GLY A 179 -5.12 -8.23 21.88
N ASN A 180 -4.04 -8.97 22.14
CA ASN A 180 -2.74 -8.62 21.56
C ASN A 180 -2.63 -9.24 20.18
N TYR A 181 -2.29 -8.40 19.21
CA TYR A 181 -1.90 -8.82 17.88
C TYR A 181 -0.45 -9.34 17.88
N HIS A 182 -0.25 -10.48 17.23
CA HIS A 182 1.03 -11.16 17.06
C HIS A 182 1.30 -11.42 15.58
N TYR A 183 2.35 -10.81 15.06
CA TYR A 183 2.95 -11.23 13.81
C TYR A 183 3.82 -12.47 14.02
N ILE A 184 3.54 -13.55 13.29
CA ILE A 184 4.30 -14.79 13.40
C ILE A 184 5.41 -14.82 12.36
N ALA A 185 5.03 -14.85 11.08
CA ALA A 185 5.98 -14.87 9.96
C ALA A 185 5.31 -14.59 8.62
N THR A 186 6.08 -14.10 7.65
CA THR A 186 5.73 -14.14 6.23
C THR A 186 6.64 -15.13 5.55
N GLU A 187 6.10 -16.30 5.23
CA GLU A 187 6.81 -17.35 4.47
C GLU A 187 6.72 -17.06 2.98
N LYS A 188 7.82 -17.20 2.25
CA LYS A 188 7.88 -17.03 0.79
C LYS A 188 8.57 -18.23 0.16
N THR A 189 8.09 -18.67 -1.00
CA THR A 189 8.77 -19.68 -1.81
C THR A 189 9.29 -19.05 -3.09
N ASP A 190 10.62 -18.93 -3.20
CA ASP A 190 11.29 -18.44 -4.40
C ASP A 190 11.86 -19.59 -5.23
N SER A 191 11.33 -19.78 -6.44
CA SER A 191 11.93 -20.69 -7.44
C SER A 191 12.98 -20.02 -8.32
N ASP A 192 12.95 -18.69 -8.44
CA ASP A 192 13.65 -17.95 -9.50
C ASP A 192 14.78 -17.02 -9.00
N ARG A 193 14.95 -16.88 -7.67
CA ARG A 193 15.93 -15.95 -7.06
C ARG A 193 17.38 -16.20 -7.47
N PHE A 194 17.71 -17.37 -8.02
CA PHE A 194 19.08 -17.74 -8.39
C PHE A 194 19.15 -18.14 -9.88
N PRO A 195 19.64 -17.26 -10.77
CA PRO A 195 19.75 -17.60 -12.19
C PRO A 195 20.72 -18.76 -12.39
N TYR A 196 20.17 -19.88 -12.83
CA TYR A 196 20.84 -21.12 -13.21
C TYR A 196 22.12 -20.92 -14.05
N GLY A 197 22.17 -19.82 -14.82
CA GLY A 197 23.27 -19.53 -15.76
C GLY A 197 24.59 -19.08 -15.12
N ASN A 198 24.60 -18.55 -13.89
CA ASN A 198 25.81 -17.92 -13.33
C ASN A 198 26.66 -18.83 -12.42
N LEU A 199 26.05 -19.82 -11.76
CA LEU A 199 26.77 -20.72 -10.84
C LEU A 199 27.66 -21.74 -11.57
N ILE A 200 27.22 -22.24 -12.74
CA ILE A 200 28.03 -23.17 -13.56
C ILE A 200 29.25 -22.48 -14.16
N ARG A 201 29.17 -21.17 -14.44
CA ARG A 201 30.29 -20.44 -15.05
C ARG A 201 31.48 -20.29 -14.09
N ARG A 202 31.24 -20.20 -12.78
CA ARG A 202 32.33 -20.08 -11.78
C ARG A 202 33.00 -21.41 -11.42
N SER A 203 32.33 -22.55 -11.56
CA SER A 203 32.96 -23.86 -11.36
C SER A 203 33.70 -24.36 -12.61
N ALA A 204 33.28 -23.95 -13.81
CA ALA A 204 33.94 -24.31 -15.07
C ALA A 204 35.26 -23.55 -15.35
N GLU A 205 35.52 -22.42 -14.69
CA GLU A 205 36.77 -21.66 -14.85
C GLU A 205 37.96 -22.25 -14.05
N ARG A 206 37.75 -23.34 -13.31
CA ARG A 206 38.81 -24.07 -12.61
C ARG A 206 38.73 -25.57 -12.86
N GLU A 207 38.93 -26.01 -14.09
CA GLU A 207 39.69 -27.23 -14.39
C GLU A 207 39.83 -27.39 -15.92
N ASN A 208 41.00 -27.86 -16.33
CA ASN A 208 41.46 -27.93 -17.72
C ASN A 208 40.46 -28.62 -18.67
N GLU A 209 40.37 -28.04 -19.86
CA GLU A 209 39.55 -28.36 -21.03
C GLU A 209 39.76 -29.76 -21.69
N GLN A 210 40.02 -30.85 -20.96
CA GLN A 210 40.42 -32.11 -21.61
C GLN A 210 39.84 -33.44 -21.14
N ASP A 211 38.79 -33.48 -20.33
CA ASP A 211 38.09 -34.74 -20.00
C ASP A 211 36.57 -34.64 -20.23
N TYR A 212 36.18 -34.47 -21.49
CA TYR A 212 34.84 -34.87 -21.93
C TYR A 212 34.88 -36.35 -22.31
N PHE A 213 33.99 -37.14 -21.70
CA PHE A 213 33.77 -38.59 -21.89
C PHE A 213 34.51 -39.55 -20.94
N SER A 214 34.10 -39.57 -19.67
CA SER A 214 33.98 -40.84 -18.94
C SER A 214 32.71 -40.87 -18.08
N PHE A 215 31.62 -41.45 -18.62
CA PHE A 215 30.39 -41.68 -17.85
C PHE A 215 30.61 -42.84 -16.89
N ALA A 216 31.20 -42.55 -15.73
CA ALA A 216 31.39 -43.52 -14.65
C ALA A 216 31.23 -42.87 -13.27
N LYS A 217 30.01 -42.43 -12.95
CA LYS A 217 29.39 -42.35 -11.62
C LYS A 217 27.98 -41.79 -11.81
N THR A 218 27.03 -42.17 -10.96
CA THR A 218 25.72 -41.50 -10.89
C THR A 218 25.95 -40.02 -10.57
N GLU A 219 25.84 -39.16 -11.58
CA GLU A 219 25.85 -37.70 -11.43
C GLU A 219 24.40 -37.22 -11.25
N ILE A 220 24.16 -36.44 -10.20
CA ILE A 220 22.88 -35.80 -9.94
C ILE A 220 22.96 -34.43 -10.60
N TYR A 221 22.13 -34.19 -11.62
CA TYR A 221 21.98 -32.87 -12.19
C TYR A 221 20.83 -32.18 -11.45
N PRO A 222 21.09 -31.11 -10.69
CA PRO A 222 20.01 -30.30 -10.19
C PRO A 222 19.27 -29.66 -11.38
N ASP A 223 17.94 -29.62 -11.36
CA ASP A 223 17.16 -28.88 -12.38
C ASP A 223 16.75 -27.50 -11.89
N ARG A 224 16.49 -27.36 -10.58
CA ARG A 224 16.22 -26.08 -9.92
C ARG A 224 16.59 -26.12 -8.43
N TYR A 225 17.02 -24.97 -7.91
CA TYR A 225 17.06 -24.73 -6.47
C TYR A 225 15.81 -23.96 -6.08
N VAL A 226 15.14 -24.39 -5.02
CA VAL A 226 13.99 -23.67 -4.47
C VAL A 226 14.35 -23.26 -3.05
N PHE A 227 14.15 -21.99 -2.74
CA PHE A 227 14.40 -21.45 -1.41
C PHE A 227 13.07 -21.08 -0.78
N ASP A 228 12.87 -21.57 0.45
CA ASP A 228 11.80 -21.10 1.29
C ASP A 228 12.43 -20.08 2.26
N SER A 229 11.95 -18.85 2.29
CA SER A 229 12.37 -17.83 3.26
C SER A 229 11.22 -17.50 4.20
N ALA A 230 11.54 -17.00 5.40
CA ALA A 230 10.56 -16.43 6.31
C ALA A 230 11.11 -15.14 6.91
N ASP A 231 10.32 -14.06 6.76
CA ASP A 231 10.46 -12.85 7.55
C ASP A 231 9.79 -13.10 8.91
N LEU A 232 10.52 -12.92 10.01
CA LEU A 232 10.02 -13.14 11.38
C LEU A 232 9.77 -11.83 12.15
N ASN A 233 10.13 -10.70 11.55
CA ASN A 233 10.15 -9.38 12.18
C ASN A 233 9.22 -8.37 11.49
N ASN A 234 8.55 -8.78 10.40
CA ASN A 234 7.69 -7.93 9.58
C ASN A 234 8.46 -6.74 8.98
N THR A 235 9.68 -7.01 8.54
CA THR A 235 10.62 -6.03 7.96
C THR A 235 10.75 -6.27 6.45
N LYS A 236 9.65 -6.06 5.72
CA LYS A 236 9.52 -6.40 4.29
C LYS A 236 10.65 -5.89 3.39
N SER A 237 11.27 -4.75 3.71
CA SER A 237 12.37 -4.15 2.93
C SER A 237 13.76 -4.62 3.34
N ASN A 238 13.90 -5.32 4.47
CA ASN A 238 15.17 -5.78 5.00
C ASN A 238 15.30 -7.30 4.86
N GLU A 239 15.55 -7.80 3.66
CA GLU A 239 15.67 -9.25 3.44
C GLU A 239 16.85 -9.91 4.22
N LYS A 240 17.74 -9.13 4.86
CA LYS A 240 18.94 -9.66 5.54
C LYS A 240 18.65 -10.32 6.89
N ASP A 241 17.49 -10.03 7.50
CA ASP A 241 17.09 -10.68 8.75
C ASP A 241 16.13 -11.87 8.53
N ASP A 242 15.74 -12.12 7.28
CA ASP A 242 15.03 -13.32 6.89
C ASP A 242 15.83 -14.58 7.22
N ILE A 243 15.11 -15.60 7.67
CA ILE A 243 15.65 -16.95 7.77
C ILE A 243 15.35 -17.69 6.47
N CYS A 244 16.34 -18.35 5.89
CA CYS A 244 16.18 -19.08 4.64
C CYS A 244 16.44 -20.58 4.83
N CYS A 245 15.73 -21.43 4.12
CA CYS A 245 16.10 -22.83 3.93
C CYS A 245 16.02 -23.19 2.45
N GLY A 246 16.97 -24.01 1.97
CA GLY A 246 17.05 -24.40 0.57
C GLY A 246 16.72 -25.86 0.37
N LYS A 247 15.89 -26.16 -0.64
CA LYS A 247 15.68 -27.51 -1.18
C LYS A 247 16.18 -27.58 -2.61
N LEU A 248 16.85 -28.68 -2.93
CA LEU A 248 17.30 -28.96 -4.27
C LEU A 248 16.29 -29.88 -4.95
N VAL A 249 15.78 -29.47 -6.10
CA VAL A 249 14.90 -30.29 -6.91
C VAL A 249 15.66 -30.69 -8.18
N GLY A 250 15.88 -32.00 -8.36
CA GLY A 250 16.67 -32.49 -9.48
C GLY A 250 16.23 -33.85 -9.99
N HIS A 251 16.62 -34.13 -11.22
CA HIS A 251 16.45 -35.43 -11.87
C HIS A 251 17.72 -36.26 -11.71
N ILE A 252 17.57 -37.47 -11.17
CA ILE A 252 18.65 -38.46 -11.18
C ILE A 252 18.60 -39.17 -12.53
N SER A 253 19.62 -38.96 -13.37
CA SER A 253 19.78 -39.69 -14.61
C SER A 253 20.54 -41.00 -14.36
N PHE A 254 19.85 -42.14 -14.41
CA PHE A 254 20.50 -43.44 -14.37
C PHE A 254 21.03 -43.81 -15.77
N PRO A 255 22.32 -44.15 -15.94
CA PRO A 255 22.92 -44.40 -17.26
C PRO A 255 22.33 -45.58 -18.06
N LYS A 256 21.30 -46.28 -17.57
CA LYS A 256 20.80 -47.51 -18.20
C LYS A 256 19.29 -47.68 -18.34
N TYR A 257 18.46 -46.79 -17.78
CA TYR A 257 17.01 -46.88 -17.96
C TYR A 257 16.41 -45.47 -18.04
N LEU A 258 15.82 -45.14 -19.19
CA LEU A 258 15.09 -43.91 -19.52
C LEU A 258 13.81 -43.76 -18.67
N LYS A 259 13.95 -43.62 -17.36
CA LYS A 259 12.91 -43.11 -16.47
C LYS A 259 13.56 -42.12 -15.51
N SER A 260 13.48 -40.83 -15.86
CA SER A 260 13.69 -39.75 -14.89
C SER A 260 12.59 -39.85 -13.85
N SER A 261 12.96 -39.99 -12.58
CA SER A 261 12.03 -39.74 -11.47
C SER A 261 12.48 -38.42 -10.81
N PRO A 262 11.56 -37.49 -10.54
CA PRO A 262 11.91 -36.32 -9.73
C PRO A 262 12.34 -36.78 -8.34
N TYR A 263 13.50 -36.32 -7.89
CA TYR A 263 13.97 -36.51 -6.51
C TYR A 263 14.13 -35.13 -5.85
N VAL A 264 13.70 -35.03 -4.60
CA VAL A 264 13.82 -33.81 -3.79
C VAL A 264 14.91 -34.05 -2.76
N PHE A 265 15.95 -33.23 -2.79
CA PHE A 265 17.07 -33.19 -1.85
C PHE A 265 16.94 -31.97 -0.94
N ASN A 266 17.46 -32.05 0.28
CA ASN A 266 17.41 -30.94 1.23
C ASN A 266 18.78 -30.25 1.20
N ALA A 267 18.93 -29.19 0.40
CA ALA A 267 20.23 -28.57 0.15
C ALA A 267 20.93 -28.14 1.45
N SER A 268 20.18 -27.74 2.47
CA SER A 268 20.70 -27.32 3.76
C SER A 268 21.22 -28.48 4.65
N GLU A 269 20.58 -29.65 4.64
CA GLU A 269 21.04 -30.85 5.37
C GLU A 269 22.12 -31.62 4.59
N ASP A 270 22.01 -31.63 3.27
CA ASP A 270 22.91 -32.34 2.36
C ASP A 270 24.25 -31.61 2.17
N ALA A 271 24.25 -30.26 2.22
CA ALA A 271 25.49 -29.47 2.16
C ALA A 271 26.40 -29.68 3.38
N VAL A 272 25.84 -30.04 4.54
CA VAL A 272 26.58 -30.26 5.77
C VAL A 272 27.12 -31.69 5.86
N ASN A 273 26.42 -32.67 5.26
CA ASN A 273 26.70 -34.09 5.49
C ASN A 273 27.32 -34.85 4.31
N HIS A 274 27.34 -34.32 3.09
CA HIS A 274 27.83 -35.07 1.93
C HIS A 274 28.94 -34.37 1.13
N THR A 275 30.05 -35.10 0.96
CA THR A 275 31.15 -34.83 0.01
C THR A 275 30.73 -34.91 -1.47
N ILE A 276 29.46 -35.20 -1.76
CA ILE A 276 28.93 -35.48 -3.11
C ILE A 276 28.53 -34.18 -3.83
N PHE A 277 28.25 -33.09 -3.12
CA PHE A 277 27.82 -31.83 -3.72
C PHE A 277 28.87 -30.73 -3.49
N LYS A 278 29.86 -30.61 -4.38
CA LYS A 278 30.77 -29.44 -4.40
C LYS A 278 29.98 -28.14 -4.60
N ASP A 279 28.86 -28.19 -5.32
CA ASP A 279 28.06 -27.02 -5.68
C ASP A 279 27.20 -26.46 -4.53
N SER A 280 26.82 -27.29 -3.56
CA SER A 280 26.04 -26.83 -2.40
C SER A 280 26.85 -25.93 -1.47
N ARG A 281 28.18 -26.07 -1.45
CA ARG A 281 29.09 -25.16 -0.76
C ARG A 281 29.11 -23.77 -1.42
N GLY A 282 29.07 -23.72 -2.75
CA GLY A 282 28.99 -22.45 -3.49
C GLY A 282 27.69 -21.69 -3.21
N ILE A 283 26.59 -22.40 -2.94
CA ILE A 283 25.33 -21.79 -2.50
C ILE A 283 25.43 -21.22 -1.10
N ILE A 284 25.98 -21.97 -0.14
CA ILE A 284 26.22 -21.44 1.21
C ILE A 284 27.08 -20.17 1.14
N GLU A 285 28.21 -20.23 0.44
CA GLU A 285 29.12 -19.09 0.28
C GLU A 285 28.44 -17.90 -0.42
N TYR A 286 27.56 -18.15 -1.40
CA TYR A 286 26.80 -17.10 -2.07
C TYR A 286 25.72 -16.48 -1.16
N THR A 287 24.93 -17.30 -0.46
CA THR A 287 23.91 -16.84 0.50
C THR A 287 24.57 -16.06 1.64
N GLU A 288 25.69 -16.54 2.19
CA GLU A 288 26.50 -15.81 3.17
C GLU A 288 27.05 -14.49 2.61
N SER A 289 27.46 -14.44 1.33
CA SER A 289 27.93 -13.20 0.69
C SER A 289 26.83 -12.14 0.54
N LEU A 290 25.57 -12.56 0.52
CA LEU A 290 24.39 -11.68 0.55
C LEU A 290 24.01 -11.26 1.99
N GLY A 291 24.70 -11.80 3.00
CA GLY A 291 24.38 -11.61 4.43
C GLY A 291 23.21 -12.45 4.92
N LEU A 292 22.71 -13.39 4.10
CA LEU A 292 21.60 -14.25 4.43
C LEU A 292 22.08 -15.49 5.19
N LYS A 293 21.27 -15.95 6.14
CA LYS A 293 21.58 -17.14 6.93
C LYS A 293 20.74 -18.33 6.48
N LEU A 294 21.41 -19.37 5.97
CA LEU A 294 20.78 -20.60 5.54
C LEU A 294 20.69 -21.60 6.70
N TYR A 295 19.48 -22.06 7.00
CA TYR A 295 19.17 -23.03 8.04
C TYR A 295 18.84 -24.39 7.44
N SER A 296 19.09 -25.45 8.24
CA SER A 296 18.52 -26.77 7.94
C SER A 296 16.99 -26.68 7.91
N ARG A 297 16.29 -27.46 7.08
CA ARG A 297 14.82 -27.49 7.11
C ARG A 297 14.29 -27.77 8.53
N LYS A 298 14.96 -28.65 9.27
CA LYS A 298 14.62 -28.98 10.66
C LYS A 298 14.78 -27.78 11.59
N ASP A 299 15.84 -26.98 11.45
CA ASP A 299 16.06 -25.81 12.31
C ASP A 299 15.17 -24.64 11.90
N TYR A 300 14.90 -24.48 10.59
CA TYR A 300 13.92 -23.52 10.07
C TYR A 300 12.54 -23.75 10.70
N VAL A 301 12.04 -25.00 10.67
CA VAL A 301 10.75 -25.36 11.30
C VAL A 301 10.77 -25.10 12.81
N LYS A 302 11.86 -25.45 13.51
CA LYS A 302 11.96 -25.18 14.96
C LYS A 302 11.95 -23.70 15.32
N ILE A 303 12.53 -22.84 14.47
CA ILE A 303 12.52 -21.40 14.71
C ILE A 303 11.10 -20.86 14.57
N LEU A 304 10.36 -21.31 13.55
CA LEU A 304 8.94 -20.98 13.38
C LEU A 304 8.11 -21.49 14.57
N GLU A 305 8.25 -22.76 14.95
CA GLU A 305 7.55 -23.34 16.12
C GLU A 305 7.89 -22.60 17.43
N ALA A 306 9.13 -22.12 17.58
CA ALA A 306 9.52 -21.33 18.74
C ALA A 306 8.83 -19.96 18.77
N LYS A 307 8.70 -19.30 17.60
CA LYS A 307 7.98 -18.03 17.45
C LYS A 307 6.49 -18.20 17.71
N GLU A 308 5.86 -19.23 17.13
CA GLU A 308 4.46 -19.59 17.42
C GLU A 308 4.24 -19.77 18.93
N LYS A 309 5.12 -20.53 19.59
CA LYS A 309 5.04 -20.79 21.03
C LYS A 309 5.25 -19.55 21.89
N GLU A 310 6.14 -18.63 21.49
CA GLU A 310 6.37 -17.37 22.20
C GLU A 310 5.12 -16.49 22.20
N SER A 311 4.39 -16.46 21.09
CA SER A 311 3.10 -15.77 20.95
C SER A 311 1.92 -16.51 21.60
N GLY A 312 2.12 -17.70 22.16
CA GLY A 312 1.04 -18.52 22.74
C GLY A 312 0.18 -19.26 21.72
N LEU A 313 0.56 -19.24 20.43
CA LEU A 313 -0.13 -19.97 19.38
C LEU A 313 0.10 -21.48 19.56
N THR A 314 -1.00 -22.24 19.66
CA THR A 314 -0.97 -23.71 19.78
C THR A 314 -1.40 -24.37 18.48
N ASP A 315 -1.05 -25.64 18.31
CA ASP A 315 -1.53 -26.43 17.16
C ASP A 315 -3.06 -26.52 17.12
N GLU A 316 -3.73 -26.52 18.28
CA GLU A 316 -5.19 -26.53 18.32
C GLU A 316 -5.77 -25.23 17.76
N ILE A 317 -5.24 -24.08 18.20
CA ILE A 317 -5.64 -22.76 17.70
C ILE A 317 -5.38 -22.65 16.19
N LYS A 318 -4.18 -23.04 15.74
CA LYS A 318 -3.75 -22.96 14.33
C LYS A 318 -4.62 -23.83 13.40
N ASN A 319 -5.11 -24.97 13.88
CA ASN A 319 -5.93 -25.90 13.09
C ASN A 319 -7.44 -25.72 13.34
N GLY A 320 -7.88 -24.61 13.93
CA GLY A 320 -9.29 -24.27 14.09
C GLY A 320 -10.03 -24.12 12.75
N HIS A 321 -11.36 -24.17 12.81
CA HIS A 321 -12.20 -24.02 11.63
C HIS A 321 -12.30 -22.56 11.17
N LEU A 322 -12.40 -22.35 9.85
CA LEU A 322 -12.66 -21.03 9.28
C LEU A 322 -13.97 -20.44 9.80
N LEU A 323 -14.01 -19.13 9.94
CA LEU A 323 -15.21 -18.42 10.42
C LEU A 323 -16.41 -18.67 9.51
N ASN A 324 -17.57 -18.87 10.15
CA ASN A 324 -18.86 -18.89 9.48
C ASN A 324 -19.46 -17.49 9.52
N TRP A 325 -19.31 -16.76 8.43
CA TRP A 325 -19.78 -15.38 8.30
C TRP A 325 -21.31 -15.29 8.21
N ASN A 326 -21.87 -14.34 8.96
CA ASN A 326 -23.29 -13.98 8.95
C ASN A 326 -23.46 -12.63 8.27
N LYS A 327 -24.39 -12.56 7.33
CA LYS A 327 -24.75 -11.30 6.68
C LYS A 327 -25.30 -10.30 7.70
N PHE A 328 -24.81 -9.08 7.64
CA PHE A 328 -25.25 -7.97 8.47
C PHE A 328 -26.11 -7.01 7.62
N ASP A 329 -27.30 -6.69 8.10
CA ASP A 329 -28.20 -5.77 7.41
C ASP A 329 -27.95 -4.32 7.85
N CYS A 330 -27.18 -3.60 7.04
CA CYS A 330 -26.90 -2.17 7.24
C CYS A 330 -28.06 -1.25 6.83
N SER A 331 -29.21 -1.75 6.35
CA SER A 331 -30.28 -0.90 5.81
C SER A 331 -30.89 0.07 6.85
N SER A 332 -30.81 -0.29 8.13
CA SER A 332 -31.26 0.52 9.25
C SER A 332 -30.29 1.64 9.64
N PHE A 333 -29.05 1.61 9.13
CA PHE A 333 -28.04 2.60 9.45
C PHE A 333 -28.20 3.82 8.55
N SER A 334 -28.23 5.01 9.16
CA SER A 334 -28.06 6.27 8.42
C SER A 334 -26.61 6.37 7.96
N MET A 335 -26.29 5.70 6.87
CA MET A 335 -24.97 5.75 6.28
C MET A 335 -24.79 7.09 5.58
N ASN A 336 -24.14 8.01 6.28
CA ASN A 336 -23.58 9.21 5.69
C ASN A 336 -22.25 8.81 5.05
N ILE A 337 -22.33 7.98 3.99
CA ILE A 337 -21.24 7.88 3.04
C ILE A 337 -21.07 9.31 2.54
N ARG A 338 -19.96 9.95 2.90
CA ARG A 338 -19.81 11.39 2.70
C ARG A 338 -19.89 11.64 1.19
N SER A 339 -20.99 12.23 0.73
CA SER A 339 -20.80 13.38 -0.15
C SER A 339 -20.12 14.41 0.74
N ILE A 340 -18.81 14.65 0.55
CA ILE A 340 -18.09 15.68 1.32
C ILE A 340 -18.97 16.92 1.33
N SER A 341 -19.36 17.34 2.54
CA SER A 341 -20.18 18.51 2.77
C SER A 341 -19.48 19.74 2.22
N GLU A 342 -20.26 20.81 2.01
CA GLU A 342 -19.88 22.16 1.57
C GLU A 342 -18.82 22.86 2.47
N ASP A 343 -18.14 22.13 3.36
CA ASP A 343 -17.21 22.63 4.38
C ASP A 343 -15.72 22.38 4.07
N GLY A 344 -15.34 22.13 2.80
CA GLY A 344 -13.92 22.11 2.41
C GLY A 344 -13.05 21.05 3.14
N ASP A 345 -13.55 19.82 3.26
CA ASP A 345 -12.78 18.73 3.85
C ASP A 345 -11.64 18.27 2.92
N TYR A 346 -10.45 18.84 3.12
CA TYR A 346 -9.24 18.56 2.34
C TYR A 346 -8.55 17.23 2.69
N LEU A 347 -9.19 16.32 3.44
CA LEU A 347 -8.56 15.07 3.87
C LEU A 347 -8.17 14.15 2.71
N ALA A 348 -8.86 14.23 1.56
CA ALA A 348 -8.45 13.51 0.35
C ALA A 348 -7.11 14.05 -0.21
N TYR A 349 -6.92 15.36 -0.18
CA TYR A 349 -5.63 15.99 -0.53
C TYR A 349 -4.54 15.58 0.46
N ASP A 350 -4.81 15.65 1.76
CA ASP A 350 -3.82 15.32 2.79
C ASP A 350 -3.39 13.84 2.71
N ALA A 351 -4.31 12.93 2.39
CA ALA A 351 -4.01 11.52 2.17
C ALA A 351 -3.11 11.30 0.94
N LEU A 352 -3.43 11.97 -0.19
CA LEU A 352 -2.61 11.93 -1.39
C LEU A 352 -1.19 12.44 -1.11
N ILE A 353 -1.07 13.62 -0.50
CA ILE A 353 0.23 14.23 -0.14
C ILE A 353 1.03 13.32 0.80
N SER A 354 0.39 12.75 1.83
CA SER A 354 1.06 11.87 2.80
C SER A 354 1.58 10.59 2.16
N ARG A 355 0.82 10.01 1.23
CA ARG A 355 1.24 8.82 0.47
C ARG A 355 2.47 9.13 -0.40
N LEU A 356 2.49 10.28 -1.06
CA LEU A 356 3.64 10.70 -1.87
C LEU A 356 4.89 10.89 -1.02
N LYS A 357 4.76 11.59 0.11
CA LYS A 357 5.86 11.76 1.08
C LYS A 357 6.45 10.42 1.48
N LYS A 358 5.60 9.48 1.91
CA LYS A 358 6.04 8.14 2.32
C LYS A 358 6.74 7.38 1.20
N ASN A 359 6.17 7.38 -0.02
CA ASN A 359 6.78 6.66 -1.14
C ASN A 359 8.15 7.20 -1.52
N ILE A 360 8.36 8.52 -1.43
CA ILE A 360 9.67 9.12 -1.69
C ILE A 360 10.63 8.87 -0.52
N GLU A 361 10.18 8.97 0.74
CA GLU A 361 10.98 8.63 1.94
C GLU A 361 11.48 7.18 1.92
N ASP A 362 10.66 6.26 1.39
CA ASP A 362 10.98 4.83 1.28
C ASP A 362 11.80 4.48 0.00
N ASP A 363 12.26 5.48 -0.77
CA ASP A 363 12.93 5.31 -2.08
C ASP A 363 12.12 4.44 -3.08
N ASN A 364 10.79 4.38 -2.91
CA ASN A 364 9.90 3.58 -3.72
C ASN A 364 9.35 4.39 -4.90
N TYR A 365 10.22 4.69 -5.86
CA TYR A 365 9.86 5.43 -7.08
C TYR A 365 8.86 4.68 -7.97
N ASN A 366 8.80 3.35 -7.88
CA ASN A 366 7.74 2.57 -8.53
C ASN A 366 6.37 2.89 -7.94
N GLY A 367 6.30 3.22 -6.64
CA GLY A 367 5.09 3.70 -5.98
C GLY A 367 4.65 5.11 -6.42
N LEU A 368 5.40 5.77 -7.31
CA LEU A 368 5.11 7.10 -7.86
C LEU A 368 4.61 7.06 -9.31
N THR A 369 4.37 5.88 -9.87
CA THR A 369 3.90 5.79 -11.26
C THR A 369 2.48 6.36 -11.39
N PRO A 370 2.09 6.85 -12.59
CA PRO A 370 0.74 7.34 -12.84
C PRO A 370 -0.34 6.32 -12.48
N GLU A 371 -0.09 5.03 -12.72
CA GLU A 371 -1.05 3.95 -12.43
C GLU A 371 -1.32 3.75 -10.93
N LEU A 372 -0.39 4.15 -10.06
CA LEU A 372 -0.48 3.96 -8.61
C LEU A 372 -0.84 5.25 -7.86
N THR A 373 -0.44 6.40 -8.39
CA THR A 373 -0.64 7.70 -7.74
C THR A 373 -1.72 8.57 -8.37
N GLY A 374 -2.05 8.32 -9.64
CA GLY A 374 -2.88 9.19 -10.46
C GLY A 374 -2.15 10.47 -10.93
N LEU A 375 -0.85 10.61 -10.68
CA LEU A 375 -0.06 11.81 -11.04
C LEU A 375 0.61 11.68 -12.41
N SER A 376 0.97 12.83 -12.97
CA SER A 376 1.78 12.90 -14.18
C SER A 376 3.13 12.22 -13.96
N TYR A 377 3.56 11.46 -14.98
CA TYR A 377 4.85 10.80 -14.94
C TYR A 377 6.03 11.79 -14.86
N VAL A 378 5.85 13.01 -15.37
CA VAL A 378 6.89 14.05 -15.34
C VAL A 378 7.20 14.51 -13.92
N LEU A 379 6.19 14.57 -13.04
CA LEU A 379 6.41 14.91 -11.64
C LEU A 379 7.40 13.94 -10.97
N SER A 380 7.37 12.65 -11.35
CA SER A 380 8.32 11.65 -10.85
C SER A 380 9.76 11.89 -11.31
N TRP A 381 9.95 12.45 -12.52
CA TRP A 381 11.26 12.83 -13.04
C TRP A 381 11.81 14.08 -12.36
N GLU A 382 10.97 15.08 -12.16
CA GLU A 382 11.33 16.33 -11.49
C GLU A 382 11.77 16.10 -10.04
N LEU A 383 11.22 15.11 -9.36
CA LEU A 383 11.64 14.75 -7.99
C LEU A 383 13.12 14.35 -7.92
N ALA A 384 13.66 13.78 -9.01
CA ALA A 384 15.07 13.40 -9.12
C ALA A 384 16.00 14.55 -9.52
N ASP A 385 15.45 15.72 -9.88
CA ASP A 385 16.24 16.90 -10.24
C ASP A 385 16.49 17.77 -8.98
N ASP A 386 17.75 18.10 -8.72
CA ASP A 386 18.18 18.88 -7.56
C ASP A 386 18.09 20.40 -7.80
N ASP A 387 17.97 20.81 -9.07
CA ASP A 387 17.84 22.22 -9.45
C ASP A 387 16.39 22.71 -9.40
N VAL A 388 15.44 21.87 -8.95
CA VAL A 388 14.02 22.22 -8.80
C VAL A 388 13.48 21.91 -7.40
N THR A 389 12.54 22.73 -6.95
CA THR A 389 11.68 22.43 -5.82
C THR A 389 10.39 21.82 -6.35
N VAL A 390 10.19 20.52 -6.12
CA VAL A 390 8.91 19.86 -6.38
C VAL A 390 8.02 19.99 -5.14
N GLY A 391 6.79 20.43 -5.36
CA GLY A 391 5.89 20.70 -4.27
C GLY A 391 4.43 20.73 -4.69
N TYR A 392 3.62 21.21 -3.75
CA TYR A 392 2.20 21.41 -3.95
C TYR A 392 1.74 22.75 -3.40
N PHE A 393 0.61 23.25 -3.87
CA PHE A 393 -0.10 24.36 -3.23
C PHE A 393 -1.61 24.16 -3.37
N ARG A 394 -2.36 24.92 -2.56
CA ARG A 394 -3.82 24.92 -2.59
C ARG A 394 -4.32 26.33 -2.88
N LYS A 395 -5.33 26.45 -3.74
CA LYS A 395 -5.95 27.73 -4.06
C LYS A 395 -7.32 27.54 -4.69
N ASP A 396 -8.32 28.24 -4.17
CA ASP A 396 -9.61 28.46 -4.81
C ASP A 396 -9.42 29.35 -6.06
N ILE A 397 -9.58 28.75 -7.25
CA ILE A 397 -9.41 29.47 -8.53
C ILE A 397 -10.72 29.79 -9.26
N ASP A 398 -11.85 29.14 -8.92
CA ASP A 398 -13.17 29.44 -9.51
C ASP A 398 -14.09 30.27 -8.59
N GLY A 399 -13.67 30.52 -7.35
CA GLY A 399 -14.34 31.37 -6.38
C GLY A 399 -15.51 30.69 -5.66
N ASP A 400 -15.55 29.37 -5.63
CA ASP A 400 -16.61 28.60 -4.98
C ASP A 400 -16.39 28.37 -3.47
N GLY A 401 -15.24 28.78 -2.94
CA GLY A 401 -14.86 28.64 -1.54
C GLY A 401 -14.13 27.34 -1.19
N ILE A 402 -13.84 26.48 -2.17
CA ILE A 402 -13.09 25.22 -2.02
C ILE A 402 -11.77 25.38 -2.78
N ASP A 403 -10.65 25.12 -2.10
CA ASP A 403 -9.35 25.15 -2.76
C ASP A 403 -9.14 23.94 -3.68
N GLU A 404 -8.59 24.17 -4.86
CA GLU A 404 -8.00 23.13 -5.68
C GLU A 404 -6.55 22.84 -5.26
N LEU A 405 -6.14 21.57 -5.38
CA LEU A 405 -4.78 21.11 -5.09
C LEU A 405 -3.98 21.04 -6.38
N PHE A 406 -2.81 21.65 -6.38
CA PHE A 406 -1.91 21.65 -7.52
C PHE A 406 -0.57 21.03 -7.14
N PHE A 407 -0.02 20.22 -8.04
CA PHE A 407 1.35 19.72 -7.95
C PHE A 407 2.19 20.24 -9.12
N GLY A 408 3.45 20.54 -8.83
CA GLY A 408 4.35 21.07 -9.82
C GLY A 408 5.78 21.22 -9.32
N SER A 409 6.60 21.86 -10.12
CA SER A 409 7.97 22.20 -9.76
C SER A 409 8.27 23.66 -10.04
N CYS A 410 9.22 24.22 -9.31
CA CYS A 410 9.81 25.51 -9.66
C CYS A 410 11.33 25.45 -9.55
N ARG A 411 12.05 26.05 -10.51
CA ARG A 411 13.52 26.05 -10.47
C ARG A 411 14.07 26.82 -9.28
N ASN A 412 15.11 26.26 -8.70
CA ASN A 412 15.90 26.82 -7.62
C ASN A 412 16.93 27.81 -8.19
N ASP A 413 16.48 28.92 -8.78
CA ASP A 413 17.41 30.00 -9.13
C ASP A 413 17.63 30.93 -7.93
N ASP A 414 18.84 30.88 -7.35
CA ASP A 414 19.29 31.74 -6.25
C ASP A 414 19.31 33.23 -6.63
N ASN A 415 19.16 33.55 -7.92
CA ASN A 415 19.13 34.90 -8.45
C ASN A 415 17.69 35.34 -8.68
N GLU A 416 17.07 35.95 -7.66
CA GLU A 416 15.73 36.58 -7.73
C GLU A 416 15.55 37.55 -8.92
N GLN A 417 16.66 38.06 -9.46
CA GLN A 417 16.67 38.95 -10.62
C GLN A 417 16.41 38.23 -11.96
N TYR A 418 16.66 36.92 -12.04
CA TYR A 418 16.48 36.11 -13.25
C TYR A 418 15.40 35.04 -13.11
N SER A 419 14.85 34.82 -11.91
CA SER A 419 13.71 33.93 -11.70
C SER A 419 12.52 34.39 -12.55
N SER A 420 12.17 33.58 -13.53
CA SER A 420 11.10 33.81 -14.46
C SER A 420 9.80 33.18 -13.92
N PRO A 421 8.63 33.81 -14.02
CA PRO A 421 7.37 33.12 -13.69
C PRO A 421 7.14 31.89 -14.57
N PHE A 422 7.85 31.78 -15.69
CA PHE A 422 7.90 30.57 -16.54
C PHE A 422 8.69 29.40 -15.92
N ASP A 423 9.43 29.64 -14.83
CA ASP A 423 10.21 28.60 -14.15
C ASP A 423 9.38 27.75 -13.20
N CYS A 424 8.16 28.19 -12.86
CA CYS A 424 7.24 27.43 -12.02
C CYS A 424 6.15 26.78 -12.89
N VAL A 425 6.24 25.47 -13.07
CA VAL A 425 5.32 24.67 -13.90
C VAL A 425 4.36 23.91 -13.01
N ILE A 426 3.09 23.82 -13.42
CA ILE A 426 2.08 22.94 -12.82
C ILE A 426 1.97 21.70 -13.71
N TYR A 427 2.02 20.53 -13.09
CA TYR A 427 1.86 19.26 -13.79
C TYR A 427 0.51 18.61 -13.50
N ASP A 428 -0.01 18.74 -12.29
CA ASP A 428 -1.27 18.09 -11.93
C ASP A 428 -2.16 19.06 -11.16
N MET A 429 -3.46 18.99 -11.44
CA MET A 429 -4.48 19.71 -10.69
C MET A 429 -5.58 18.75 -10.26
N PHE A 430 -5.94 18.82 -8.98
CA PHE A 430 -7.02 18.05 -8.40
C PHE A 430 -8.07 18.96 -7.78
N ALA A 431 -9.32 18.57 -7.94
CA ALA A 431 -10.46 19.22 -7.32
C ALA A 431 -11.21 18.25 -6.41
N ILE A 432 -11.78 18.73 -5.31
CA ILE A 432 -12.72 17.95 -4.50
C ILE A 432 -14.14 18.36 -4.86
N ARG A 433 -14.89 17.43 -5.45
CA ARG A 433 -16.30 17.64 -5.81
C ARG A 433 -17.18 16.56 -5.19
N GLY A 434 -18.12 16.98 -4.36
CA GLY A 434 -19.15 16.10 -3.79
C GLY A 434 -18.63 14.85 -3.07
N GLY A 435 -17.44 14.91 -2.47
CA GLY A 435 -16.83 13.72 -1.85
C GLY A 435 -15.59 13.20 -2.54
N LYS A 436 -15.42 13.53 -3.82
CA LYS A 436 -14.52 12.84 -4.71
C LYS A 436 -13.38 13.75 -5.10
N LEU A 437 -12.18 13.22 -4.99
CA LEU A 437 -11.00 13.81 -5.57
C LEU A 437 -11.08 13.53 -7.09
N SER A 438 -10.97 14.58 -7.90
CA SER A 438 -11.06 14.51 -9.36
C SER A 438 -9.78 15.05 -9.95
N HIS A 439 -9.12 14.27 -10.81
CA HIS A 439 -7.95 14.74 -11.56
C HIS A 439 -8.43 15.60 -12.72
N VAL A 440 -8.21 16.91 -12.64
CA VAL A 440 -8.70 17.91 -13.62
C VAL A 440 -7.82 17.91 -14.87
N PHE A 441 -6.50 17.90 -14.72
CA PHE A 441 -5.57 17.75 -15.82
C PHE A 441 -4.25 17.14 -15.38
N SER A 442 -3.63 16.36 -16.28
CA SER A 442 -2.27 15.84 -16.19
C SER A 442 -1.40 16.46 -17.29
N GLY A 443 -0.28 17.03 -16.89
CA GLY A 443 0.73 17.65 -17.76
C GLY A 443 1.76 16.66 -18.28
N ALA A 444 2.61 17.16 -19.18
CA ALA A 444 3.73 16.44 -19.79
C ALA A 444 4.92 17.37 -20.08
N GLU A 445 6.08 16.83 -20.44
CA GLU A 445 7.31 17.59 -20.73
C GLU A 445 7.06 18.71 -21.77
N ARG A 446 6.22 18.41 -22.75
CA ARG A 446 5.80 19.32 -23.82
C ARG A 446 4.34 19.76 -23.71
N SER A 447 3.75 19.64 -22.53
CA SER A 447 2.41 20.17 -22.23
C SER A 447 2.42 20.68 -20.81
N ARG A 448 2.88 21.92 -20.65
CA ARG A 448 3.18 22.55 -19.37
C ARG A 448 2.05 23.49 -19.00
N TYR A 449 1.58 23.41 -17.76
CA TYR A 449 0.52 24.27 -17.28
C TYR A 449 1.05 25.38 -16.37
N TYR A 450 0.41 26.53 -16.41
CA TYR A 450 0.74 27.69 -15.59
C TYR A 450 -0.53 28.35 -15.05
N LEU A 451 -0.49 28.85 -13.82
CA LEU A 451 -1.57 29.64 -13.25
C LEU A 451 -1.35 31.12 -13.58
N CYS A 452 -2.34 31.79 -14.16
CA CYS A 452 -2.31 33.22 -14.41
C CYS A 452 -2.80 34.01 -13.20
N GLU A 453 -2.34 35.26 -13.05
CA GLU A 453 -2.76 36.16 -11.96
C GLU A 453 -4.27 36.44 -11.94
N ASN A 454 -4.94 36.30 -13.09
CA ASN A 454 -6.38 36.46 -13.25
C ASN A 454 -7.19 35.17 -12.98
N GLY A 455 -6.54 34.09 -12.56
CA GLY A 455 -7.17 32.79 -12.28
C GLY A 455 -7.31 31.85 -13.49
N ALA A 456 -6.92 32.28 -14.69
CA ALA A 456 -6.89 31.39 -15.85
C ALA A 456 -5.76 30.36 -15.73
N ILE A 457 -5.97 29.19 -16.35
CA ILE A 457 -4.94 28.16 -16.50
C ILE A 457 -4.40 28.24 -17.93
N ALA A 458 -3.12 28.52 -18.09
CA ALA A 458 -2.44 28.48 -19.38
C ALA A 458 -1.86 27.09 -19.63
N ASN A 459 -1.97 26.58 -20.86
CA ASN A 459 -1.26 25.41 -21.34
C ASN A 459 -0.31 25.81 -22.48
N GLU A 460 0.96 25.46 -22.33
CA GLU A 460 1.97 25.56 -23.38
C GLU A 460 2.30 24.15 -23.88
N GLY A 461 1.81 23.84 -25.08
CA GLY A 461 1.91 22.54 -25.72
C GLY A 461 2.86 22.54 -26.93
N ALA A 462 3.56 21.44 -27.18
CA ALA A 462 4.27 21.19 -28.42
C ALA A 462 4.24 19.70 -28.84
N SER A 463 3.65 19.41 -30.00
CA SER A 463 3.53 18.04 -30.53
C SER A 463 4.65 17.67 -31.51
N SER A 464 5.44 18.65 -31.97
CA SER A 464 6.62 18.46 -32.82
C SER A 464 7.44 19.76 -32.94
N ALA A 465 8.46 19.81 -33.81
CA ALA A 465 9.17 21.05 -34.11
C ALA A 465 8.33 22.09 -34.88
N SER A 466 7.14 21.71 -35.33
CA SER A 466 6.29 22.51 -36.22
C SER A 466 4.86 22.71 -35.70
N GLU A 467 4.59 22.31 -34.46
CA GLU A 467 3.30 22.46 -33.81
C GLU A 467 3.51 22.95 -32.38
N THR A 468 3.16 24.21 -32.13
CA THR A 468 3.13 24.81 -30.79
C THR A 468 1.73 25.30 -30.48
N VAL A 469 1.30 25.15 -29.23
CA VAL A 469 -0.02 25.54 -28.74
C VAL A 469 0.14 26.41 -27.50
N TRP A 470 -0.57 27.52 -27.45
CA TRP A 470 -0.85 28.31 -26.25
C TRP A 470 -2.35 28.36 -26.07
N SER A 471 -2.86 27.73 -25.02
CA SER A 471 -4.30 27.73 -24.73
C SER A 471 -4.55 28.25 -23.34
N PHE A 472 -5.61 29.04 -23.17
CA PHE A 472 -6.01 29.60 -21.89
C PHE A 472 -7.38 29.06 -21.52
N TYR A 473 -7.49 28.54 -20.31
CA TYR A 473 -8.67 27.88 -19.81
C TYR A 473 -9.21 28.59 -18.58
N LYS A 474 -10.53 28.54 -18.43
CA LYS A 474 -11.21 28.81 -17.18
C LYS A 474 -11.55 27.47 -16.56
N TYR A 475 -11.18 27.29 -15.30
CA TYR A 475 -11.68 26.15 -14.53
C TYR A 475 -13.06 26.49 -13.95
N HIS A 476 -13.98 25.54 -14.02
CA HIS A 476 -15.28 25.62 -13.36
C HIS A 476 -15.87 24.22 -13.18
N GLU A 477 -16.39 23.92 -11.98
CA GLU A 477 -17.14 22.69 -11.71
C GLU A 477 -16.40 21.38 -12.04
N GLY A 478 -15.06 21.37 -11.94
CA GLY A 478 -14.25 20.17 -12.19
C GLY A 478 -13.68 20.07 -13.61
N GLU A 479 -14.01 21.00 -14.50
CA GLU A 479 -13.63 20.95 -15.91
C GLU A 479 -12.86 22.21 -16.35
N LEU A 480 -12.03 22.06 -17.39
CA LEU A 480 -11.38 23.18 -18.06
C LEU A 480 -12.17 23.60 -19.30
N GLU A 481 -12.66 24.83 -19.31
CA GLU A 481 -13.32 25.46 -20.47
C GLU A 481 -12.31 26.34 -21.22
N LEU A 482 -12.12 26.09 -22.53
CA LEU A 482 -11.22 26.89 -23.36
C LEU A 482 -11.77 28.32 -23.51
N ILE A 483 -10.98 29.31 -23.09
CA ILE A 483 -11.28 30.73 -23.27
C ILE A 483 -10.84 31.18 -24.66
N GLU A 484 -9.55 30.96 -24.97
CA GLU A 484 -8.95 31.27 -26.25
C GLU A 484 -7.62 30.54 -26.39
N GLY A 485 -7.10 30.48 -27.62
CA GLY A 485 -5.82 29.86 -27.86
C GLY A 485 -5.20 30.28 -29.18
N LEU A 486 -3.91 30.00 -29.29
CA LEU A 486 -3.10 30.18 -30.47
C LEU A 486 -2.38 28.86 -30.74
N TYR A 487 -2.39 28.38 -31.98
CA TYR A 487 -1.59 27.23 -32.33
C TYR A 487 -0.99 27.34 -33.73
N THR A 488 0.13 26.66 -33.93
CA THR A 488 0.76 26.50 -35.24
C THR A 488 0.59 25.08 -35.75
N CYS A 489 0.40 24.93 -37.06
CA CYS A 489 0.41 23.64 -37.72
C CYS A 489 0.95 23.73 -39.15
N LEU A 490 1.37 22.60 -39.71
CA LEU A 490 1.80 22.51 -41.10
C LEU A 490 0.65 22.09 -42.00
N ASP A 491 0.52 22.74 -43.15
CA ASP A 491 -0.37 22.27 -44.20
C ASP A 491 0.21 21.07 -44.97
N SER A 492 -0.54 20.59 -45.97
CA SER A 492 -0.11 19.49 -46.82
C SER A 492 1.14 19.79 -47.67
N GLU A 493 1.51 21.06 -47.82
CA GLU A 493 2.68 21.55 -48.55
C GLU A 493 3.86 21.87 -47.61
N LEU A 494 3.72 21.60 -46.30
CA LEU A 494 4.69 21.92 -45.24
C LEU A 494 4.89 23.44 -45.03
N ALA A 495 3.88 24.24 -45.37
CA ALA A 495 3.82 25.64 -44.96
C ALA A 495 3.32 25.73 -43.52
N GLU A 496 3.96 26.56 -42.70
CA GLU A 496 3.54 26.82 -41.32
C GLU A 496 2.42 27.85 -41.32
N HIS A 497 1.31 27.49 -40.70
CA HIS A 497 0.15 28.35 -40.52
C HIS A 497 -0.11 28.53 -39.03
N MET A 498 -0.59 29.71 -38.66
CA MET A 498 -0.96 30.04 -37.29
C MET A 498 -2.46 30.28 -37.21
N TYR A 499 -3.09 29.74 -36.18
CA TYR A 499 -4.53 29.83 -35.97
C TYR A 499 -4.83 30.38 -34.60
N TYR A 500 -5.75 31.34 -34.54
CA TYR A 500 -6.34 31.83 -33.31
C TYR A 500 -7.73 31.23 -33.13
N THR A 501 -8.07 30.85 -31.91
CA THR A 501 -9.41 30.43 -31.51
C THR A 501 -9.90 31.26 -30.32
N ASP A 502 -11.16 31.68 -30.37
CA ASP A 502 -11.86 32.33 -29.25
C ASP A 502 -12.65 31.33 -28.38
N GLY A 503 -12.30 30.05 -28.46
CA GLY A 503 -13.00 28.94 -27.82
C GLY A 503 -14.22 28.44 -28.60
N SER A 504 -14.77 29.23 -29.54
CA SER A 504 -15.95 28.87 -30.33
C SER A 504 -15.69 28.78 -31.83
N LYS A 505 -14.76 29.60 -32.34
CA LYS A 505 -14.41 29.71 -33.75
C LYS A 505 -12.92 29.87 -33.91
N GLU A 506 -12.44 29.34 -35.02
CA GLU A 506 -11.06 29.43 -35.42
C GLU A 506 -10.89 30.34 -36.63
N SER A 507 -9.80 31.08 -36.66
CA SER A 507 -9.38 31.90 -37.79
C SER A 507 -7.88 31.83 -37.98
N GLU A 508 -7.47 31.65 -39.23
CA GLU A 508 -6.07 31.76 -39.63
C GLU A 508 -5.57 33.20 -39.40
N VAL A 509 -4.34 33.30 -38.91
CA VAL A 509 -3.63 34.54 -38.63
C VAL A 509 -2.71 34.83 -39.83
N ASP A 510 -2.84 36.01 -40.42
CA ASP A 510 -2.12 36.41 -41.65
C ASP A 510 -0.59 36.55 -41.43
N ASP A 511 0.19 35.85 -42.27
CA ASP A 511 1.66 35.80 -42.31
C ASP A 511 2.37 37.17 -42.41
N SER A 512 1.68 38.23 -42.85
CA SER A 512 2.26 39.58 -42.92
C SER A 512 2.60 40.17 -41.53
N VAL A 513 2.24 39.47 -40.46
CA VAL A 513 2.48 39.83 -39.06
C VAL A 513 3.29 38.75 -38.32
N ALA A 514 3.74 37.68 -38.98
CA ALA A 514 4.48 36.55 -38.39
C ALA A 514 5.78 36.95 -37.65
N GLY A 515 6.41 38.06 -38.04
CA GLY A 515 7.55 38.64 -37.32
C GLY A 515 7.20 39.38 -36.01
N MET A 516 5.91 39.49 -35.69
CA MET A 516 5.39 40.21 -34.54
C MET A 516 4.73 39.29 -33.50
N TYR A 517 4.54 38.00 -33.75
CA TYR A 517 3.84 37.10 -32.81
C TYR A 517 4.73 36.41 -31.77
N SER A 518 5.37 37.19 -30.88
CA SER A 518 5.77 36.70 -29.55
C SER A 518 4.57 36.70 -28.60
N PHE A 519 4.62 35.96 -27.48
CA PHE A 519 3.62 36.01 -26.39
C PHE A 519 3.17 37.45 -26.06
N ASP A 520 4.04 38.44 -26.23
CA ASP A 520 3.81 39.87 -25.95
C ASP A 520 2.87 40.61 -26.94
N SER A 521 2.49 39.99 -28.05
CA SER A 521 1.89 40.70 -29.20
C SER A 521 0.39 40.47 -29.41
N LEU A 522 -0.16 39.40 -28.83
CA LEU A 522 -1.57 39.00 -28.96
C LEU A 522 -2.37 39.37 -27.71
N ASP A 523 -2.10 40.52 -27.08
CA ASP A 523 -2.76 40.95 -25.83
C ASP A 523 -2.82 39.86 -24.72
N PHE A 524 -2.02 38.80 -24.83
CA PHE A 524 -1.84 37.77 -23.81
C PHE A 524 -1.06 38.31 -22.61
N ALA A 525 -0.63 39.57 -22.67
CA ALA A 525 -0.28 40.37 -21.51
C ALA A 525 -1.34 40.32 -20.40
N LYS A 526 -2.63 40.07 -20.73
CA LYS A 526 -3.70 39.84 -19.76
C LYS A 526 -3.59 38.52 -18.99
N TYR A 527 -2.85 37.54 -19.49
CA TYR A 527 -2.59 36.23 -18.89
C TYR A 527 -1.19 36.13 -18.27
N LYS A 528 -0.83 37.14 -17.48
CA LYS A 528 0.45 37.15 -16.78
C LYS A 528 0.53 35.95 -15.83
N TYR A 529 1.58 35.14 -15.97
CA TYR A 529 1.80 33.97 -15.11
C TYR A 529 2.11 34.40 -13.67
N GLN A 530 1.47 33.72 -12.73
CA GLN A 530 1.65 33.90 -11.32
C GLN A 530 2.91 33.17 -10.87
N LYS A 531 3.76 33.85 -10.08
CA LYS A 531 4.83 33.15 -9.34
C LYS A 531 4.19 32.27 -8.26
N ILE A 532 4.56 30.99 -8.25
CA ILE A 532 4.03 30.01 -7.31
C ILE A 532 5.10 29.73 -6.25
N ASP A 533 4.69 29.76 -4.99
CA ASP A 533 5.52 29.34 -3.87
C ASP A 533 5.05 27.95 -3.44
N TYR A 534 5.75 26.93 -3.91
CA TYR A 534 5.39 25.53 -3.66
C TYR A 534 5.76 25.14 -2.23
N ILE A 535 4.86 24.44 -1.55
CA ILE A 535 5.18 23.72 -0.33
C ILE A 535 5.94 22.45 -0.76
N PRO A 536 7.22 22.28 -0.39
CA PRO A 536 7.99 21.11 -0.80
C PRO A 536 7.33 19.81 -0.34
N ILE A 537 7.30 18.78 -1.20
CA ILE A 537 6.84 17.45 -0.78
C ILE A 537 7.83 16.89 0.24
N ILE A 538 9.14 17.03 0.01
CA ILE A 538 10.21 16.70 0.95
C ILE A 538 11.19 17.87 1.01
N GLU A 539 11.68 18.15 2.22
CA GLU A 539 12.80 19.06 2.41
C GLU A 539 14.09 18.34 1.98
N LYS A 540 14.68 18.72 0.84
CA LYS A 540 16.02 18.26 0.47
C LYS A 540 17.03 18.96 1.40
N GLU A 541 17.87 18.21 2.11
CA GLU A 541 19.00 18.79 2.86
C GLU A 541 19.94 19.48 1.86
N LYS A 542 20.15 20.80 2.04
CA LYS A 542 21.03 21.62 1.20
C LYS A 542 22.52 21.35 1.42
#